data_AF-A0A553FTQ3-F1
#
_entry.id   AF-A0A553FTQ3-F1
#
_cell.length_a   1.000
_cell.length_b   1.000
_cell.length_c   1.000
_cell.angle_alpha   90.00
_cell.angle_beta   90.00
_cell.angle_gamma   90.00
#
_symmetry.space_group_name_H-M   'P 1'
#
loop_
_entity.id
_entity.type
_entity.pdbx_description
1 polymer ?
#
loop_
_entity_poly.entity_id
_entity_poly.type
_entity_poly.pdbx_seq_one_letter_code
_entity_poly.pdbx_strand_id
1 'polypeptide(L)'
;MNRLFSKMVDKFHRIDQLIRMKATGQPNELARKLSVSPSTVYEYMDVMKNVLAAPVRYCKVRRSYVYDKNGKLHLGFKNEQWTAKQ
;
A
#
# COMPACT_ATOMS: atom_id res chain seq x y z
N MET A 1 6.96 9.13 21.99
CA MET A 1 6.67 7.98 21.11
C MET A 1 6.32 8.49 19.72
N ASN A 2 7.01 8.01 18.68
CA ASN A 2 7.10 8.65 17.36
C ASN A 2 5.75 8.77 16.60
N ARG A 3 5.06 9.90 16.78
CA ARG A 3 3.77 10.25 16.13
C ARG A 3 3.83 10.25 14.60
N LEU A 4 5.02 10.37 14.03
CA LEU A 4 5.26 10.33 12.58
C LEU A 4 5.18 8.89 12.04
N PHE A 5 5.81 7.94 12.74
CA PHE A 5 5.86 6.55 12.33
C PHE A 5 4.48 5.89 12.35
N SER A 6 3.65 6.18 13.36
CA SER A 6 2.28 5.64 13.43
C SER A 6 1.43 6.06 12.22
N LYS A 7 1.48 7.35 11.86
CA LYS A 7 0.75 7.89 10.71
C LYS A 7 1.16 7.21 9.40
N MET A 8 2.44 6.91 9.23
CA MET A 8 2.95 6.26 8.02
C MET A 8 2.48 4.81 7.90
N VAL A 9 2.50 4.05 9.00
CA VAL A 9 1.96 2.68 9.04
C VAL A 9 0.48 2.67 8.70
N ASP A 10 -0.31 3.61 9.21
CA ASP A 10 -1.73 3.76 8.86
C ASP A 10 -1.94 4.04 7.37
N LYS A 11 -1.08 4.87 6.74
CA LYS A 11 -1.13 5.10 5.29
C LYS A 11 -0.86 3.82 4.52
N PHE A 12 0.11 3.01 4.91
CA PHE A 12 0.39 1.75 4.22
C PHE A 12 -0.75 0.73 4.35
N HIS A 13 -1.37 0.61 5.53
CA HIS A 13 -2.58 -0.21 5.67
C HIS A 13 -3.72 0.30 4.79
N ARG A 14 -3.92 1.62 4.70
CA ARG A 14 -4.93 2.21 3.84
C ARG A 14 -4.65 1.97 2.36
N ILE A 15 -3.39 2.09 1.93
CA ILE A 15 -2.98 1.81 0.55
C ILE A 15 -3.22 0.34 0.21
N ASP A 16 -2.79 -0.60 1.06
CA ASP A 16 -3.02 -2.04 0.87
C ASP A 16 -4.51 -2.37 0.68
N GLN A 17 -5.36 -1.82 1.55
CA GLN A 17 -6.81 -1.98 1.44
C GLN A 17 -7.33 -1.48 0.09
N LEU A 18 -6.92 -0.28 -0.33
CA LEU A 18 -7.36 0.31 -1.60
C LEU A 18 -6.84 -0.48 -2.82
N ILE A 19 -5.62 -1.00 -2.77
CA ILE A 19 -5.05 -1.86 -3.82
C ILE A 19 -5.88 -3.13 -3.97
N ARG A 20 -6.16 -3.83 -2.85
CA ARG A 20 -6.97 -5.06 -2.83
C ARG A 20 -8.39 -4.85 -3.34
N MET A 21 -8.99 -3.71 -2.99
CA MET A 21 -10.31 -3.31 -3.49
C MET A 21 -10.28 -2.79 -4.94
N LYS A 22 -9.09 -2.68 -5.55
CA LYS A 22 -8.87 -2.04 -6.86
C LYS A 22 -9.36 -0.59 -6.92
N ALA A 23 -9.43 0.06 -5.76
CA ALA A 23 -10.07 1.36 -5.54
C ALA A 23 -9.06 2.49 -5.28
N THR A 24 -7.79 2.34 -5.66
CA THR A 24 -6.79 3.42 -5.50
C THR A 24 -7.10 4.61 -6.41
N GLY A 25 -7.48 4.35 -7.66
CA GLY A 25 -7.60 5.38 -8.70
C GLY A 25 -6.23 5.84 -9.18
N GLN A 26 -6.20 6.95 -9.92
CA GLN A 26 -4.95 7.55 -10.39
C GLN A 26 -4.13 8.09 -9.21
N PRO A 27 -2.80 8.32 -9.38
CA PRO A 27 -1.95 8.82 -8.29
C PRO A 27 -2.50 10.05 -7.56
N ASN A 28 -3.07 11.01 -8.29
CA ASN A 28 -3.69 12.22 -7.71
C ASN A 28 -4.96 11.92 -6.90
N GLU A 29 -5.73 10.90 -7.29
CA GLU A 29 -6.91 10.48 -6.53
C GLU A 29 -6.53 9.74 -5.26
N LEU A 30 -5.48 8.91 -5.34
CA LEU A 30 -4.92 8.25 -4.16
C LEU A 30 -4.34 9.28 -3.18
N ALA A 31 -3.63 10.30 -3.68
CA ALA A 31 -3.10 11.40 -2.87
C ALA A 31 -4.21 12.08 -2.05
N ARG A 32 -5.33 12.40 -2.70
CA ARG A 32 -6.53 12.94 -2.04
C ARG A 32 -7.12 11.98 -1.00
N LYS A 33 -7.26 10.69 -1.31
CA LYS A 33 -7.78 9.66 -0.38
C LYS A 33 -6.90 9.48 0.85
N LEU A 34 -5.61 9.76 0.71
CA LEU A 34 -4.62 9.68 1.78
C LEU A 34 -4.36 11.04 2.44
N SER A 35 -4.94 12.14 1.95
CA SER A 35 -4.64 13.50 2.42
C SER A 35 -3.13 13.82 2.38
N VAL A 36 -2.46 13.47 1.28
CA VAL A 36 -1.03 13.73 1.03
C VAL A 36 -0.81 14.36 -0.34
N SER A 37 0.43 14.77 -0.64
CA SER A 37 0.80 15.25 -1.97
C SER A 37 0.94 14.09 -2.97
N PRO A 38 0.84 14.35 -4.29
CA PRO A 38 1.14 13.34 -5.31
C PRO A 38 2.57 12.78 -5.20
N SER A 39 3.55 13.63 -4.87
CA SER A 39 4.95 13.23 -4.65
C SER A 39 5.07 12.18 -3.53
N THR A 40 4.36 12.41 -2.42
CA THR A 40 4.32 11.48 -1.29
C THR A 40 3.68 10.14 -1.66
N VAL A 41 2.73 10.11 -2.61
CA VAL A 41 2.21 8.84 -3.13
C VAL A 41 3.31 8.07 -3.84
N TYR A 42 4.13 8.71 -4.66
CA TYR A 42 5.24 8.03 -5.34
C TYR A 42 6.28 7.51 -4.34
N GLU A 43 6.60 8.29 -3.31
CA GLU A 43 7.46 7.85 -2.19
C GLU A 43 6.87 6.62 -1.48
N TYR A 44 5.57 6.63 -1.18
CA TYR A 44 4.91 5.47 -0.57
C TYR A 44 4.93 4.24 -1.46
N MET A 45 4.74 4.39 -2.78
CA MET A 45 4.83 3.28 -3.72
C MET A 45 6.24 2.72 -3.81
N ASP A 46 7.25 3.60 -3.78
CA ASP A 46 8.66 3.22 -3.75
C ASP A 46 8.99 2.41 -2.49
N VAL A 47 8.57 2.89 -1.31
CA VAL A 47 8.74 2.18 -0.04
C VAL A 47 8.03 0.83 -0.07
N MET A 48 6.76 0.79 -0.51
CA MET A 48 6.02 -0.47 -0.60
C MET A 48 6.68 -1.47 -1.53
N LYS A 49 7.21 -1.02 -2.67
CA LYS A 49 7.84 -1.89 -3.67
C LYS A 49 9.24 -2.34 -3.25
N ASN A 50 10.11 -1.41 -2.87
CA ASN A 50 11.54 -1.65 -2.73
C ASN A 50 11.95 -2.02 -1.29
N VAL A 51 11.27 -1.46 -0.27
CA VAL A 51 11.61 -1.70 1.14
C VAL A 51 10.75 -2.82 1.71
N LEU A 52 9.45 -2.81 1.43
CA LEU A 52 8.51 -3.80 1.96
C LEU A 52 8.31 -5.02 1.04
N ALA A 53 9.00 -5.04 -0.11
CA ALA A 53 8.94 -6.10 -1.12
C ALA A 53 7.50 -6.46 -1.57
N ALA A 54 6.56 -5.50 -1.48
CA ALA A 54 5.22 -5.68 -1.98
C ALA A 54 5.25 -5.63 -3.51
N PRO A 55 4.64 -6.61 -4.21
CA PRO A 55 4.67 -6.65 -5.68
C PRO A 55 3.64 -5.67 -6.28
N VAL A 56 3.70 -4.40 -5.88
CA VAL A 56 2.81 -3.32 -6.31
C VAL A 56 3.29 -2.72 -7.62
N ARG A 57 2.35 -2.51 -8.55
CA ARG A 57 2.57 -1.76 -9.78
C ARG A 57 1.37 -0.89 -10.16
N TYR A 58 1.60 0.12 -10.98
CA TYR A 58 0.52 0.89 -11.57
C TYR A 58 -0.04 0.19 -12.82
N CYS A 59 -1.34 -0.04 -12.87
CA CYS A 59 -2.03 -0.57 -14.05
C CYS A 59 -2.69 0.58 -14.81
N LYS A 60 -2.13 0.95 -15.97
CA LYS A 60 -2.66 2.04 -16.82
C LYS A 60 -4.09 1.78 -17.29
N VAL A 61 -4.42 0.54 -17.67
CA VAL A 61 -5.75 0.13 -18.14
C VAL A 61 -6.81 0.31 -17.03
N ARG A 62 -6.49 -0.12 -15.80
CA ARG A 62 -7.39 0.03 -14.64
C ARG A 62 -7.30 1.40 -13.99
N ARG A 63 -6.33 2.22 -14.37
CA ARG A 63 -5.96 3.49 -13.72
C ARG A 63 -5.87 3.34 -12.20
N SER A 64 -5.20 2.28 -11.74
CA SER A 64 -5.17 1.90 -10.32
C SER A 64 -3.90 1.10 -10.02
N TYR A 65 -3.36 1.24 -8.81
CA TYR A 65 -2.32 0.36 -8.29
C TYR A 65 -2.90 -1.03 -7.99
N VAL A 66 -2.15 -2.07 -8.35
CA VAL A 66 -2.51 -3.49 -8.21
C VAL A 66 -1.32 -4.28 -7.68
N TYR A 67 -1.58 -5.40 -7.03
CA TYR A 67 -0.55 -6.41 -6.77
C TYR A 67 -0.44 -7.37 -7.94
N ASP A 68 0.78 -7.78 -8.29
CA ASP A 68 1.03 -8.82 -9.30
C ASP A 68 0.71 -10.23 -8.81
N LYS A 69 0.62 -10.39 -7.48
CA LYS A 69 0.34 -11.67 -6.83
C LYS A 69 -0.81 -11.47 -5.85
N ASN A 70 -1.66 -12.49 -5.68
CA ASN A 70 -2.68 -12.47 -4.63
C ASN A 70 -1.99 -12.39 -3.26
N GLY A 71 -2.39 -11.43 -2.44
CA GLY A 71 -1.76 -11.20 -1.15
C GLY A 71 -2.31 -10.00 -0.40
N LYS A 72 -1.70 -9.74 0.74
CA LYS A 72 -1.95 -8.60 1.61
C LYS A 72 -0.62 -8.13 2.18
N LEU A 73 -0.41 -6.81 2.25
CA LEU A 73 0.69 -6.26 3.02
C LEU A 73 0.40 -6.47 4.51
N HIS A 74 1.38 -7.00 5.23
CA HIS A 74 1.34 -7.12 6.68
C HIS A 74 2.52 -6.36 7.28
N LEU A 75 2.21 -5.35 8.08
CA LEU A 75 3.20 -4.61 8.86
C LEU A 75 3.01 -4.98 10.32
N GLY A 76 4.01 -5.64 10.90
CA GLY A 76 3.98 -6.09 12.28
C GLY A 76 4.50 -7.52 12.43
N PHE A 77 4.53 -7.98 13.68
CA PHE A 77 5.00 -9.30 14.04
C PHE A 77 3.99 -10.38 13.59
N LYS A 78 4.51 -11.44 12.97
CA LYS A 78 3.79 -12.70 12.72
C LYS A 78 4.59 -13.84 13.34
N ASN A 79 3.89 -14.76 13.99
CA ASN A 79 4.48 -16.00 14.44
C ASN A 79 4.60 -16.98 13.25
N GLU A 80 5.51 -17.95 13.37
CA GLU A 80 5.82 -18.94 12.33
C GLU A 80 4.62 -19.85 11.98
N GLN A 81 3.61 -19.89 12.83
CA GLN A 81 2.37 -20.65 12.63
C GLN A 81 1.36 -19.93 11.73
N TRP A 82 1.66 -18.71 11.26
CA TRP A 82 0.80 -17.98 10.32
C TRP A 82 0.84 -18.63 8.93
N THR A 83 -0.07 -19.56 8.69
CA THR A 83 -0.47 -19.94 7.33
C THR A 83 -1.68 -19.09 6.96
N ALA A 84 -1.62 -18.37 5.84
CA ALA A 84 -2.81 -17.72 5.29
C ALA A 84 -3.81 -18.83 4.95
N LYS A 85 -4.74 -19.12 5.87
CA LYS A 85 -5.85 -20.06 5.61
C LYS A 85 -6.52 -19.62 4.30
N GLN A 86 -6.47 -20.53 3.33
CA GLN A 86 -7.14 -20.40 2.04
C GLN A 86 -8.65 -20.37 2.23
#